data_AF-A0A661FRK9-F1
#
_entry.id   AF-A0A661FRK9-F1
#
_cell.length_a   1.000
_cell.length_b   1.000
_cell.length_c   1.000
_cell.angle_alpha   90.00
_cell.angle_beta   90.00
_cell.angle_gamma   90.00
#
_symmetry.space_group_name_H-M   'P 1'
#
loop_
_entity.id
_entity.type
_entity.pdbx_description
1 polymer ?
#
loop_
_entity_poly.entity_id
_entity_poly.type
_entity_poly.pdbx_seq_one_letter_code
_entity_poly.pdbx_strand_id
1 'polypeptide(L)'
;IDSSFVSRHHAMFVRHGEATLLMDLNSSNGTFVNSRRISNQVLINNDIISIGNYGIKFVDPAARDRLALEGLGFSDTIVMKSLEDMRRVLAKENTQLMPVADDPKEASGDSD
;
A
#
# COMPACT_ATOMS: atom_id res chain seq x y z
N ILE A 1 -7.37 15.77 -6.05
CA ILE A 1 -6.40 16.80 -6.48
C ILE A 1 -6.60 16.95 -7.98
N ASP A 2 -6.93 18.14 -8.46
CA ASP A 2 -7.20 18.36 -9.88
C ASP A 2 -5.95 18.92 -10.55
N SER A 3 -5.19 18.03 -11.20
CA SER A 3 -3.94 18.35 -11.90
C SER A 3 -3.66 17.25 -12.91
N SER A 4 -3.22 17.63 -14.11
CA SER A 4 -2.81 16.69 -15.16
C SER A 4 -1.63 15.80 -14.74
N PHE A 5 -0.88 16.21 -13.71
CA PHE A 5 0.24 15.43 -13.18
C PHE A 5 -0.17 14.42 -12.10
N VAL A 6 -1.45 14.38 -11.71
CA VAL A 6 -1.94 13.53 -10.63
C VAL A 6 -3.03 12.59 -11.16
N SER A 7 -2.70 11.31 -11.27
CA SER A 7 -3.68 10.25 -11.55
C SER A 7 -4.89 10.28 -10.61
N ARG A 8 -6.07 9.88 -11.10
CA ARG A 8 -7.31 9.80 -10.29
C ARG A 8 -7.14 8.93 -9.05
N HIS A 9 -6.49 7.78 -9.21
CA HIS A 9 -6.03 6.92 -8.13
C HIS A 9 -4.50 6.93 -8.18
N HIS A 10 -3.88 7.87 -7.46
CA HIS A 10 -2.43 8.09 -7.56
C HIS A 10 -1.66 7.25 -6.53
N ALA A 11 -2.07 7.38 -5.28
CA ALA A 11 -1.42 6.73 -4.17
C ALA A 11 -2.46 6.39 -3.10
N MET A 12 -2.11 5.43 -2.26
CA MET A 12 -2.93 4.97 -1.13
C MET A 12 -2.11 5.01 0.15
N PHE A 13 -2.74 5.47 1.22
CA PHE A 13 -2.19 5.40 2.57
C PHE A 13 -2.90 4.26 3.32
N VAL A 14 -2.13 3.40 3.98
CA VAL A 14 -2.64 2.32 4.83
C VAL A 14 -2.04 2.47 6.21
N ARG A 15 -2.87 2.63 7.24
CA ARG A 15 -2.45 2.71 8.63
C ARG A 15 -2.61 1.36 9.30
N HIS A 16 -1.57 0.90 10.00
CA HIS A 16 -1.63 -0.25 10.89
C HIS A 16 -0.91 0.08 12.20
N GLY A 17 -1.65 0.20 13.30
CA GLY A 17 -1.10 0.68 14.57
C GLY A 17 -0.47 2.07 14.41
N GLU A 18 0.81 2.19 14.74
CA GLU A 18 1.60 3.42 14.59
C GLU A 18 2.31 3.55 13.24
N ALA A 19 2.17 2.56 12.34
CA ALA A 19 2.79 2.56 11.02
C ALA A 19 1.83 3.10 9.96
N THR A 20 2.29 4.06 9.15
CA THR A 20 1.59 4.45 7.90
C THR A 20 2.41 4.01 6.70
N LEU A 21 1.85 3.15 5.87
CA LEU A 21 2.40 2.75 4.58
C LEU A 21 1.81 3.64 3.47
N LEU A 22 2.67 4.19 2.63
CA LEU A 22 2.31 4.86 1.37
C LEU A 22 2.58 3.90 0.20
N MET A 23 1.63 3.78 -0.71
CA MET A 23 1.73 2.96 -1.92
C MET A 23 1.38 3.76 -3.16
N ASP A 24 2.21 3.69 -4.19
CA ASP A 24 1.91 4.19 -5.52
C ASP A 24 0.97 3.23 -6.25
N LEU A 25 -0.14 3.72 -6.79
CA LEU A 25 -1.14 2.93 -7.50
C LEU A 25 -0.87 2.89 -9.02
N ASN A 26 0.40 2.66 -9.37
CA ASN A 26 0.90 2.73 -10.74
C ASN A 26 0.56 4.07 -11.41
N SER A 27 0.86 5.15 -10.70
CA SER A 27 0.57 6.50 -11.16
C SER A 27 1.44 6.89 -12.36
N SER A 28 0.93 7.79 -13.21
CA SER A 28 1.63 8.14 -14.46
C SER A 28 2.97 8.83 -14.22
N ASN A 29 3.07 9.64 -13.18
CA ASN A 29 4.29 10.39 -12.84
C ASN A 29 5.06 9.80 -11.66
N GLY A 30 4.50 8.80 -10.98
CA GLY A 30 5.07 8.20 -9.78
C GLY A 30 4.83 9.05 -8.52
N THR A 31 4.93 8.35 -7.39
CA THR A 31 4.96 8.93 -6.05
C THR A 31 6.40 8.99 -5.54
N PHE A 32 6.76 10.07 -4.87
CA PHE A 32 8.08 10.26 -4.30
C PHE A 32 8.00 10.54 -2.81
N VAL A 33 9.02 10.14 -2.07
CA VAL A 33 9.22 10.53 -0.67
C VAL A 33 10.66 10.97 -0.52
N ASN A 34 10.86 12.18 0.01
CA ASN A 34 12.17 12.83 0.15
C ASN A 34 12.98 12.76 -1.16
N SER A 35 12.32 13.11 -2.26
CA SER A 35 12.87 13.12 -3.63
C SER A 35 13.26 11.76 -4.21
N ARG A 36 12.89 10.65 -3.57
CA ARG A 36 13.09 9.29 -4.10
C ARG A 36 11.78 8.69 -4.57
N ARG A 37 11.75 8.16 -5.79
CA ARG A 37 10.58 7.45 -6.32
C ARG A 37 10.36 6.17 -5.54
N ILE A 38 9.12 5.92 -5.12
CA ILE A 38 8.74 4.72 -4.38
C ILE A 38 7.66 3.94 -5.12
N SER A 39 7.63 2.63 -4.90
CA SER A 39 6.42 1.84 -5.11
C SER A 39 5.63 1.78 -3.82
N ASN A 40 6.29 1.42 -2.72
CA ASN A 40 5.74 1.37 -1.38
C ASN A 40 6.77 1.91 -0.37
N GLN A 41 6.34 2.60 0.68
CA GLN A 41 7.23 3.05 1.76
C GLN A 41 6.48 3.35 3.06
N VAL A 42 7.04 2.89 4.18
CA VAL A 42 6.60 3.30 5.51
C VAL A 42 7.05 4.74 5.78
N LEU A 43 6.08 5.60 6.09
CA LEU A 43 6.30 7.02 6.34
C LEU A 43 6.78 7.27 7.77
N ILE A 44 7.74 8.17 7.89
CA ILE A 44 8.28 8.68 9.15
C ILE A 44 7.91 10.15 9.28
N ASN A 45 7.71 10.59 10.52
CA ASN A 45 7.38 11.96 10.85
C ASN A 45 8.28 12.96 10.10
N ASN A 46 7.65 13.95 9.47
CA ASN A 46 8.27 14.98 8.63
C ASN A 46 8.73 14.53 7.24
N ASP A 47 8.44 13.30 6.81
CA ASP A 47 8.65 12.90 5.42
C ASP A 47 7.91 13.84 4.46
N ILE A 48 8.57 14.19 3.35
CA ILE A 48 7.99 15.00 2.28
C ILE A 48 7.58 14.07 1.14
N ILE A 49 6.28 13.97 0.92
CA ILE A 49 5.68 13.19 -0.16
C ILE A 49 5.46 14.13 -1.35
N SER A 50 5.93 13.73 -2.53
CA SER A 50 5.64 14.45 -3.77
C SER A 50 4.74 13.61 -4.68
N ILE A 51 3.63 14.22 -5.11
CA ILE A 51 2.66 13.66 -6.03
C ILE A 51 2.41 14.70 -7.12
N GLY A 52 2.88 14.44 -8.33
CA GLY A 52 2.90 15.45 -9.39
C GLY A 52 3.67 16.69 -8.96
N ASN A 53 3.02 17.86 -9.02
CA ASN A 53 3.57 19.15 -8.60
C ASN A 53 3.26 19.52 -7.13
N TYR A 54 2.68 18.60 -6.35
CA TYR A 54 2.31 18.85 -4.96
C TYR A 54 3.32 18.22 -4.01
N GLY A 55 3.78 19.00 -3.04
CA GLY A 55 4.53 18.52 -1.88
C GLY A 55 3.62 18.45 -0.65
N ILE A 56 3.58 17.29 0.00
CA ILE A 56 2.76 17.00 1.17
C ILE A 56 3.70 16.59 2.30
N LYS A 57 3.67 17.32 3.41
CA LYS A 57 4.45 16.95 4.60
C LYS A 57 3.63 15.96 5.44
N PHE A 58 4.19 14.79 5.69
CA PHE A 58 3.62 13.83 6.63
C PHE A 58 3.96 14.25 8.06
N VAL A 59 2.97 14.34 8.93
CA VAL A 59 3.14 14.73 10.34
C VAL A 59 2.46 13.68 11.22
N ASP A 60 3.28 12.95 11.95
CA ASP A 60 2.86 11.97 12.94
C ASP A 60 3.95 11.79 14.00
N PRO A 61 3.80 12.36 15.21
CA PRO A 61 4.81 12.25 16.28
C PRO A 61 5.12 10.82 16.75
N ALA A 62 4.27 9.83 16.46
CA ALA A 62 4.47 8.44 16.83
C ALA A 62 5.32 7.66 15.81
N ALA A 63 5.27 8.04 14.53
CA ALA A 63 6.03 7.42 13.45
C ALA A 63 7.50 7.90 13.44
N ARG A 64 8.32 7.47 14.42
CA ARG A 64 9.67 8.03 14.63
C ARG A 64 10.81 7.25 13.99
N ASP A 65 10.68 5.93 13.92
CA ASP A 65 11.73 5.06 13.43
C ASP A 65 11.11 3.99 12.54
N ARG A 66 11.77 3.72 11.42
CA ARG A 66 11.35 2.71 10.46
C ARG A 66 11.79 1.30 10.89
N LEU A 67 12.91 1.19 11.61
CA LEU A 67 13.45 -0.07 12.15
C LEU A 67 12.57 -0.64 13.26
N ALA A 68 11.94 0.23 14.06
CA ALA A 68 10.99 -0.20 15.10
C ALA A 68 9.72 -0.84 14.51
N LEU A 69 9.43 -0.60 13.23
CA LEU A 69 8.25 -1.11 12.52
C LEU A 69 8.51 -2.45 11.82
N GLU A 70 9.77 -2.91 11.77
CA GLU A 70 10.14 -4.24 11.27
C GLU A 70 9.54 -5.38 12.12
N GLY A 71 9.28 -5.12 13.42
CA GLY A 71 8.66 -6.07 14.35
C GLY A 71 7.15 -6.27 14.14
N LEU A 72 6.51 -5.46 13.29
CA LEU A 72 5.08 -5.56 12.94
C LEU A 72 4.84 -6.34 11.64
N GLY A 73 5.84 -7.11 11.15
CA GLY A 73 5.72 -7.89 9.92
C GLY A 73 5.84 -7.07 8.62
N PHE A 74 6.00 -5.75 8.72
CA PHE A 74 6.29 -4.85 7.60
C PHE A 74 7.81 -4.66 7.46
N SER A 75 8.58 -5.72 7.25
CA SER A 75 10.02 -5.60 7.07
C SER A 75 10.31 -4.71 5.85
N ASP A 76 11.07 -3.65 6.09
CA ASP A 76 11.33 -2.51 5.22
C ASP A 76 12.22 -2.85 4.00
N THR A 77 12.25 -4.11 3.59
CA THR A 77 12.99 -4.64 2.45
C THR A 77 12.27 -5.83 1.80
N ILE A 78 11.00 -6.11 2.14
CA ILE A 78 10.25 -7.04 1.28
C ILE A 78 9.89 -6.26 0.03
N VAL A 79 10.61 -6.57 -1.03
CA VAL A 79 10.30 -6.27 -2.43
C VAL A 79 8.93 -6.89 -2.77
N MET A 80 7.85 -6.35 -2.21
CA MET A 80 6.49 -6.66 -2.65
C MET A 80 6.26 -5.83 -3.89
N LYS A 81 6.55 -6.45 -5.03
CA LYS A 81 6.32 -5.89 -6.36
C LYS A 81 4.83 -5.91 -6.73
N SER A 82 3.98 -6.57 -5.94
CA SER A 82 2.56 -6.75 -6.26
C SER A 82 1.63 -6.71 -5.04
N LEU A 83 0.39 -6.27 -5.28
CA LEU A 83 -0.74 -6.35 -4.33
C LEU A 83 -1.04 -7.81 -3.93
N GLU A 84 -0.72 -8.78 -4.78
CA GLU A 84 -0.91 -10.21 -4.53
C GLU A 84 -0.01 -10.71 -3.39
N ASP A 85 1.24 -10.25 -3.35
CA ASP A 85 2.22 -10.58 -2.31
C ASP A 85 1.78 -10.01 -0.95
N MET A 86 1.21 -8.81 -0.96
CA MET A 86 0.63 -8.17 0.22
C MET A 86 -0.64 -8.89 0.70
N ARG A 87 -1.55 -9.26 -0.22
CA ARG A 87 -2.76 -10.04 0.08
C ARG A 87 -2.40 -11.37 0.74
N ARG A 88 -1.33 -12.04 0.29
CA ARG A 88 -0.86 -13.31 0.89
C ARG A 88 -0.31 -13.15 2.29
N VAL A 89 0.36 -12.04 2.60
CA VAL A 89 0.88 -11.78 3.95
C VAL A 89 -0.24 -11.37 4.90
N LEU A 90 -1.13 -10.47 4.48
CA LEU A 90 -2.29 -10.07 5.29
C LEU A 90 -3.31 -11.21 5.47
N ALA A 91 -3.48 -12.09 4.49
CA ALA A 91 -4.32 -13.28 4.62
C ALA A 91 -3.77 -14.31 5.62
N LYS A 92 -2.45 -14.31 5.89
CA LYS A 92 -1.86 -15.17 6.92
C LYS A 92 -2.12 -14.63 8.33
N GLU A 93 -2.14 -13.32 8.54
CA GLU A 93 -2.40 -12.72 9.85
C GLU A 93 -3.90 -12.67 10.22
N ASN A 94 -4.82 -12.65 9.26
CA ASN A 94 -6.28 -12.62 9.49
C ASN A 94 -6.98 -13.99 9.33
N THR A 95 -6.35 -15.10 9.77
CA THR A 95 -7.03 -16.43 9.80
C THR A 95 -8.06 -16.55 10.94
N GLN A 96 -8.68 -15.45 11.35
CA GLN A 96 -9.97 -15.48 12.04
C GLN A 96 -10.90 -14.47 11.36
N LEU A 97 -11.96 -15.00 10.76
CA LEU A 97 -13.15 -14.31 10.23
C LEU A 97 -13.02 -13.73 8.81
N MET A 98 -13.10 -14.60 7.80
CA MET A 98 -14.17 -14.50 6.80
C MET A 98 -14.63 -15.90 6.39
N PRO A 99 -15.94 -16.16 6.26
CA PRO A 99 -16.44 -17.42 5.72
C PRO A 99 -16.05 -17.47 4.24
N VAL A 100 -15.59 -18.65 3.81
CA VAL A 100 -15.39 -18.98 2.40
C VAL A 100 -16.73 -18.69 1.70
N ALA A 101 -16.74 -17.74 0.78
CA ALA A 101 -17.86 -17.64 -0.15
C ALA A 101 -17.84 -18.92 -0.97
N ASP A 102 -18.87 -19.75 -0.83
CA ASP A 102 -19.15 -20.84 -1.73
C ASP A 102 -19.33 -20.23 -3.13
N ASP A 103 -18.34 -20.39 -4.00
CA ASP A 103 -18.52 -20.14 -5.42
C ASP A 103 -19.51 -21.19 -5.98
N PRO A 104 -20.61 -20.78 -6.62
CA PRO A 104 -21.50 -21.72 -7.26
C PRO A 104 -20.78 -22.35 -8.45
N LYS A 105 -20.80 -23.69 -8.49
CA LYS A 105 -20.25 -24.55 -9.54
C LYS A 105 -20.47 -23.97 -10.93
N GLU A 106 -19.39 -23.85 -11.69
CA GLU A 106 -19.44 -23.87 -13.14
C GLU A 106 -20.26 -25.09 -13.59
N ALA A 107 -21.38 -24.83 -14.28
CA ALA A 107 -21.98 -25.77 -15.20
C ALA A 107 -21.76 -25.18 -16.60
N SER A 108 -20.76 -25.71 -17.31
CA SER A 108 -20.61 -25.51 -18.75
C SER A 108 -20.66 -26.87 -19.46
N GLY A 109 -21.49 -26.94 -20.51
CA GLY A 109 -21.57 -28.00 -21.52
C GLY A 109 -22.30 -29.28 -21.08
N ASP A 110 -23.06 -29.98 -21.91
CA ASP A 110 -23.30 -29.86 -23.35
C ASP A 110 -24.48 -30.80 -23.71
N SER A 111 -25.14 -30.48 -24.83
CA SER A 111 -25.97 -31.30 -25.75
C SER A 111 -26.39 -32.75 -25.41
N ASP A 112 -27.71 -33.01 -25.48
CA ASP A 112 -28.39 -33.78 -26.55
C ASP A 112 -29.92 -33.60 -26.48
#